data_AF-A0A8S2U7G5-F1
#
_entry.id   AF-A0A8S2U7G5-F1
#
_cell.length_a   1.000
_cell.length_b   1.000
_cell.length_c   1.000
_cell.angle_alpha   90.00
_cell.angle_beta   90.00
_cell.angle_gamma   90.00
#
_symmetry.space_group_name_H-M   'P 1'
#
loop_
_entity.id
_entity.type
_entity.pdbx_description
1 polymer ?
#
loop_
_entity_poly.entity_id
_entity_poly.type
_entity_poly.pdbx_seq_one_letter_code
_entity_poly.pdbx_strand_id
1 'polypeptide(L)'
;MKWISNLTTRSTCFDVIQAILSTDEKHVSQSNEDFILYESWCGVERPLKPRCRLLKLWNLWAGESQNVTLTLRTHQQNSSSTHFIIRQQNKKLEKLKRQL
;
A
#
# COMPACT_ATOMS: atom_id res chain seq x y z
N MET A 1 8.88 9.56 12.57
CA MET A 1 7.59 9.69 11.86
C MET A 1 7.69 10.89 10.93
N LYS A 2 7.25 10.76 9.67
CA LYS A 2 7.29 11.84 8.68
C LYS A 2 5.87 12.25 8.34
N TRP A 3 5.58 13.55 8.47
CA TRP A 3 4.26 14.11 8.21
C TRP A 3 4.18 14.59 6.78
N ILE A 4 3.09 14.25 6.10
CA ILE A 4 2.82 14.67 4.73
C ILE A 4 1.54 15.49 4.77
N SER A 5 1.68 16.78 4.46
CA SER A 5 0.56 17.71 4.35
C SER A 5 0.06 17.79 2.91
N ASN A 6 -1.11 18.42 2.72
CA ASN A 6 -1.68 18.72 1.39
C ASN A 6 -2.10 17.49 0.57
N LEU A 7 -2.43 16.37 1.21
CA LEU A 7 -3.06 15.25 0.53
C LEU A 7 -4.47 15.62 0.08
N THR A 8 -4.75 15.45 -1.21
CA THR A 8 -6.06 15.69 -1.81
C THR A 8 -6.79 14.37 -2.06
N THR A 9 -8.08 14.44 -2.40
CA THR A 9 -8.86 13.26 -2.81
C THR A 9 -8.38 12.63 -4.12
N ARG A 10 -7.51 13.33 -4.85
CA ARG A 10 -6.85 12.85 -6.08
C ARG A 10 -5.48 12.24 -5.81
N SER A 11 -4.87 12.54 -4.66
CA SER A 11 -3.54 12.04 -4.29
C SER A 11 -3.56 10.52 -4.16
N THR A 12 -2.68 9.88 -4.91
CA THR A 12 -2.50 8.44 -4.95
C THR A 12 -1.33 8.01 -4.07
N CYS A 13 -1.24 6.71 -3.78
CA CYS A 13 -0.09 6.15 -3.08
C CYS A 13 1.21 6.47 -3.82
N PHE A 14 1.21 6.46 -5.16
CA PHE A 14 2.34 6.87 -5.97
C PHE A 14 2.78 8.31 -5.66
N ASP A 15 1.85 9.27 -5.63
CA ASP A 15 2.17 10.67 -5.32
C ASP A 15 2.75 10.83 -3.91
N VAL A 16 2.24 10.05 -2.94
CA VAL A 16 2.74 10.06 -1.56
C VAL A 16 4.16 9.49 -1.50
N ILE A 17 4.42 8.36 -2.15
CA ILE A 17 5.76 7.77 -2.23
C ILE A 17 6.71 8.76 -2.87
N GLN A 18 6.33 9.36 -4.00
CA GLN A 18 7.12 10.37 -4.70
C GLN A 18 7.46 11.55 -3.78
N ALA A 19 6.49 12.06 -3.02
CA ALA A 19 6.70 13.17 -2.10
C ALA A 19 7.68 12.80 -0.97
N ILE A 20 7.60 11.56 -0.45
CA ILE A 20 8.55 11.07 0.56
C ILE A 20 9.95 10.97 -0.01
N LEU A 21 10.12 10.32 -1.17
CA LEU A 21 11.42 10.14 -1.82
C LEU A 21 12.04 11.50 -2.22
N SER A 22 11.23 12.43 -2.73
CA SER A 22 11.70 13.78 -3.08
C SER A 22 12.20 14.58 -1.87
N THR A 23 11.73 14.24 -0.67
CA THR A 23 12.15 14.90 0.57
C THR A 23 13.36 14.21 1.23
N ASP A 24 13.71 12.99 0.82
CA ASP A 24 14.84 12.25 1.36
C ASP A 24 15.93 12.11 0.28
N GLU A 25 16.98 12.92 0.41
CA GLU A 25 18.13 12.95 -0.51
C GLU A 25 18.87 11.59 -0.60
N LYS A 26 18.63 10.70 0.36
CA LYS A 26 19.17 9.34 0.41
C LYS A 26 18.56 8.39 -0.63
N HIS A 27 17.41 8.74 -1.20
CA HIS A 27 16.66 7.88 -2.12
C HIS A 27 16.62 8.42 -3.56
N VAL A 28 17.47 9.40 -3.90
CA VAL A 28 17.55 10.03 -5.23
C VAL A 28 17.75 9.01 -6.36
N SER A 29 18.38 7.86 -6.07
CA SER A 29 18.65 6.81 -7.06
C SER A 29 17.58 5.71 -7.13
N GLN A 30 16.57 5.70 -6.24
CA GLN A 30 15.56 4.65 -6.19
C GLN A 30 14.27 5.10 -6.87
N SER A 31 13.68 4.21 -7.67
CA SER A 31 12.44 4.52 -8.38
C SER A 31 11.24 4.34 -7.45
N ASN A 32 10.16 5.10 -7.66
CA ASN A 32 8.91 4.93 -6.91
C ASN A 32 8.38 3.48 -6.96
N GLU A 33 8.66 2.75 -8.05
CA GLU A 33 8.28 1.36 -8.25
C GLU A 33 9.02 0.38 -7.32
N ASP A 34 10.16 0.81 -6.77
CA ASP A 34 10.91 0.06 -5.77
C ASP A 34 10.29 0.18 -4.37
N PHE A 35 9.12 0.79 -4.22
CA PHE A 35 8.47 0.96 -2.93
C PHE A 35 6.98 0.60 -2.98
N ILE A 36 6.49 0.06 -1.87
CA ILE A 36 5.08 -0.29 -1.69
C ILE A 36 4.62 0.29 -0.35
N LEU A 37 3.45 0.94 -0.37
CA LEU A 37 2.76 1.38 0.83
C LEU A 37 1.97 0.22 1.41
N TYR A 38 2.07 -0.03 2.71
CA TYR A 38 1.30 -1.03 3.43
C TYR A 38 0.34 -0.33 4.39
N GLU A 39 -0.91 -0.79 4.44
CA GLU A 39 -1.84 -0.50 5.53
C GLU A 39 -1.79 -1.63 6.56
N SER A 40 -1.74 -1.29 7.83
CA SER A 40 -1.81 -2.24 8.95
C SER A 40 -2.96 -1.85 9.87
N TRP A 41 -3.89 -2.78 10.09
CA TRP A 41 -5.00 -2.62 11.01
C TRP A 41 -5.28 -3.93 11.76
N CYS A 42 -5.37 -3.86 13.09
CA CYS A 42 -5.64 -5.01 13.96
C CYS A 42 -4.74 -6.25 13.67
N GLY A 43 -3.46 -6.02 13.34
CA GLY A 43 -2.51 -7.09 12.99
C GLY A 43 -2.62 -7.64 11.57
N VAL A 44 -3.54 -7.11 10.75
CA VAL A 44 -3.66 -7.42 9.33
C VAL A 44 -2.92 -6.37 8.51
N GLU A 45 -1.86 -6.79 7.84
CA GLU A 45 -1.12 -5.94 6.90
C GLU A 45 -1.59 -6.20 5.46
N ARG A 46 -1.81 -5.14 4.68
CA ARG A 46 -2.15 -5.23 3.26
C ARG A 46 -1.32 -4.27 2.41
N PRO A 47 -0.75 -4.74 1.29
CA PRO A 47 -0.11 -3.86 0.32
C PRO A 47 -1.16 -3.04 -0.43
N LEU A 48 -0.92 -1.74 -0.51
CA LEU A 48 -1.75 -0.81 -1.27
C LEU A 48 -1.26 -0.70 -2.71
N LYS A 49 -2.22 -0.64 -3.63
CA LYS A 49 -1.92 -0.42 -5.05
C LYS A 49 -1.39 1.00 -5.24
N PRO A 50 -0.45 1.24 -6.17
CA PRO A 50 0.10 2.58 -6.43
C PRO A 50 -0.97 3.59 -6.85
N ARG A 51 -2.02 3.14 -7.55
CA ARG A 51 -3.19 3.94 -7.96
C ARG A 51 -4.24 4.14 -6.86
N CYS A 52 -4.06 3.54 -5.69
CA CYS A 52 -5.01 3.67 -4.59
C CYS A 52 -5.00 5.11 -4.07
N ARG A 53 -6.19 5.71 -3.93
CA ARG A 53 -6.35 7.09 -3.45
C ARG A 53 -6.37 7.08 -1.93
N LEU A 54 -5.28 7.53 -1.33
CA LEU A 54 -5.02 7.34 0.10
C LEU A 54 -6.08 8.02 0.96
N LEU A 55 -6.46 9.26 0.64
CA LEU A 55 -7.47 9.99 1.40
C LEU A 55 -8.87 9.37 1.28
N LYS A 56 -9.20 8.80 0.11
CA LYS A 56 -10.48 8.08 -0.04
C LYS A 56 -10.49 6.80 0.79
N LEU A 57 -9.41 6.04 0.73
CA LEU A 57 -9.25 4.84 1.54
C LEU A 57 -9.34 5.20 3.03
N TRP A 58 -8.61 6.22 3.47
CA TRP A 58 -8.63 6.73 4.84
C TRP A 58 -10.04 7.11 5.31
N ASN A 59 -10.82 7.77 4.46
CA ASN A 59 -12.21 8.13 4.77
C ASN A 59 -13.14 6.90 4.84
N LEU A 60 -12.85 5.81 4.11
CA LEU A 60 -13.62 4.57 4.20
C LEU A 60 -13.43 3.85 5.53
N TRP A 61 -12.29 4.07 6.20
CA TRP A 61 -12.03 3.53 7.54
C TRP A 61 -12.84 4.23 8.63
N ALA A 62 -13.47 5.38 8.34
CA ALA A 62 -14.32 6.12 9.27
C ALA A 62 -13.66 6.29 10.66
N GLY A 63 -14.30 5.80 11.73
CA GLY A 63 -13.79 5.90 13.10
C GLY A 63 -12.54 5.05 13.39
N GLU A 64 -12.26 4.04 12.56
CA GLU A 64 -11.12 3.14 12.75
C GLU A 64 -9.83 3.69 12.14
N SER A 65 -9.86 4.85 11.47
CA SER A 65 -8.67 5.41 10.81
C SER A 65 -7.52 5.69 11.79
N GLN A 66 -7.84 5.98 13.05
CA GLN A 66 -6.86 6.17 14.14
C GLN A 66 -6.06 4.89 14.44
N ASN A 67 -6.64 3.72 14.16
CA ASN A 67 -6.04 2.41 14.39
C ASN A 67 -5.30 1.88 13.15
N VAL A 68 -5.33 2.61 12.04
CA VAL A 68 -4.66 2.24 10.79
C VAL A 68 -3.29 2.88 10.73
N THR A 69 -2.25 2.08 10.52
CA THR A 69 -0.88 2.57 10.32
C THR A 69 -0.47 2.36 8.87
N LEU A 70 0.06 3.41 8.24
CA LEU A 70 0.60 3.36 6.89
C LEU A 70 2.13 3.28 6.95
N THR A 71 2.71 2.26 6.32
CA THR A 71 4.16 2.03 6.33
C THR A 71 4.69 1.96 4.90
N LEU A 72 5.70 2.76 4.59
CA LEU A 72 6.45 2.66 3.35
C LEU A 72 7.51 1.56 3.49
N ARG A 73 7.52 0.60 2.57
CA ARG A 73 8.55 -0.46 2.52
C ARG A 73 9.17 -0.49 1.14
N THR A 74 10.48 -0.73 1.08
CA THR A 74 11.13 -1.05 -0.19
C THR A 74 10.61 -2.40 -0.70
N HIS A 75 10.35 -2.48 -2.00
CA HIS A 75 10.29 -3.69 -2.78
C HIS A 75 11.72 -4.28 -2.91
N GLN A 76 12.42 -4.44 -1.79
CA GLN A 76 13.51 -5.40 -1.74
C GLN A 76 12.87 -6.74 -2.09
N GLN A 77 13.44 -7.46 -3.07
CA GLN A 77 12.98 -8.76 -3.56
C GLN A 77 12.74 -9.74 -2.41
N ASN A 78 11.55 -9.66 -1.82
CA ASN A 78 10.92 -10.75 -1.13
C ASN A 78 9.66 -11.06 -1.94
N SER A 79 9.91 -11.44 -3.19
CA SER A 79 8.97 -11.99 -4.18
C SER A 79 8.10 -13.12 -3.61
N SER A 80 8.45 -13.59 -2.42
CA SER A 80 7.66 -14.37 -1.49
C SER A 80 6.29 -13.73 -1.21
N SER A 81 6.20 -12.67 -0.40
CA SER A 81 4.96 -12.37 0.34
C SER A 81 3.81 -11.85 -0.53
N THR A 82 4.08 -10.99 -1.52
CA THR A 82 3.03 -10.40 -2.37
C THR A 82 2.52 -11.40 -3.41
N HIS A 83 3.40 -12.27 -3.93
CA HIS A 83 3.02 -13.31 -4.89
C HIS A 83 2.26 -14.46 -4.21
N PHE A 84 2.54 -14.76 -2.93
CA PHE A 84 1.77 -15.74 -2.16
C PHE A 84 0.32 -15.29 -1.90
N ILE A 85 0.10 -14.02 -1.55
CA ILE A 85 -1.25 -13.52 -1.24
C ILE A 85 -2.15 -13.49 -2.48
N ILE A 86 -1.62 -13.03 -3.63
CA ILE A 86 -2.39 -12.99 -4.89
C ILE A 86 -2.70 -14.41 -5.39
N ARG A 87 -1.76 -15.36 -5.26
CA ARG A 87 -1.97 -16.76 -5.68
C ARG A 87 -2.97 -17.51 -4.80
N GLN A 88 -3.03 -17.21 -3.50
CA GLN A 88 -4.03 -17.76 -2.57
C GLN A 88 -5.45 -17.31 -2.94
N GLN A 89 -5.67 -16.02 -3.23
CA GLN A 89 -6.98 -15.53 -3.66
C GLN A 89 -7.44 -16.15 -4.99
N ASN A 90 -6.55 -16.26 -5.97
CA ASN A 90 -6.88 -16.89 -7.25
C ASN A 90 -7.17 -18.40 -7.10
N LYS A 91 -6.42 -19.13 -6.26
CA LYS A 91 -6.71 -20.55 -5.98
C LYS A 91 -8.07 -20.76 -5.29
N LYS A 92 -8.44 -19.86 -4.37
CA LYS A 92 -9.76 -19.90 -3.70
C LYS A 92 -10.90 -19.64 -4.69
N LEU A 93 -10.72 -18.69 -5.60
CA LEU A 93 -11.69 -18.37 -6.65
C LEU A 93 -11.87 -19.52 -7.65
N GLU A 94 -10.78 -20.13 -8.10
CA GLU A 94 -10.83 -21.28 -9.03
C GLU A 94 -11.46 -22.52 -8.38
N LYS A 95 -11.26 -22.73 -7.07
CA LYS A 95 -11.93 -23.82 -6.34
C LYS A 95 -13.45 -23.60 -6.23
N LEU A 96 -13.89 -22.34 -6.08
CA LEU A 96 -15.32 -22.00 -6.06
C LEU A 96 -15.98 -22.17 -7.43
N LYS A 97 -15.28 -21.81 -8.51
CA LYS A 97 -15.79 -21.96 -9.89
C LYS A 97 -15.96 -23.41 -10.33
N ARG A 98 -15.28 -24.36 -9.68
CA ARG A 98 -15.36 -25.79 -9.96
C ARG A 98 -16.51 -26.51 -9.25
N GLN A 99 -17.25 -25.81 -8.39
CA GLN A 99 -18.39 -26.35 -7.61
C GLN A 99 -19.75 -25.78 -8.05
N LEU A 100 -19.77 -25.02 -9.15
CA LEU A 100 -20.95 -24.57 -9.90
C LEU A 100 -20.92 -25.25 -11.28
#